data_AF-U6L4Y8-F1
#
_entry.id   AF-U6L4Y8-F1
#
_cell.length_a   1.000
_cell.length_b   1.000
_cell.length_c   1.000
_cell.angle_alpha   90.00
_cell.angle_beta   90.00
_cell.angle_gamma   90.00
#
_symmetry.space_group_name_H-M   'P 1'
#
loop_
_entity.id
_entity.type
_entity.pdbx_description
1 polymer ?
#
loop_
_entity_poly.entity_id
_entity_poly.type
_entity_poly.pdbx_seq_one_letter_code
_entity_poly.pdbx_strand_id
1 'polypeptide(L)'
;KSFLEHMIYYLVRTGSDFRFFPETFPWRWFGDLQDKKFNFFAVAQRRRAQQQLQQLSRVAAMDLFAAAAEEGDCEGEVLLLLQQEAAAAAAAAARLMGSYAFLCCPFIPCFSLAAAAAAMCCDGGSGKWLDLGDDVNCLFYLPSSSSSSSSSSSSSNSSSSCSPTRALNRLADHMVMTGLRFNPSYFSLMVSFAEILEQRGEEWFCRKDECASQGFLRRLRADDPQREVFVSYFREMYSRFEVAKEIKNINSFLKCMQRKEAAHRRELEVYRHCVAAAAPADPAAAAAAAAAAAAAANQLQTLSKHKQLQTLIDSGGFVALDQNHQVVADANEVFASLQAFDQVKETIAETVKNLKTNVPENPKP
;
A
#
# COMPACT_ATOMS: atom_id res chain seq x y z
N LYS A 1 3.13 -19.76 19.21
CA LYS A 1 4.32 -19.35 18.41
C LYS A 1 4.68 -20.30 17.25
N SER A 2 5.15 -21.54 17.48
CA SER A 2 5.68 -22.40 16.39
C SER A 2 4.66 -22.76 15.30
N PHE A 3 3.38 -22.93 15.66
CA PHE A 3 2.32 -23.19 14.68
C PHE A 3 2.20 -22.07 13.63
N LEU A 4 2.25 -20.81 14.06
CA LEU A 4 2.15 -19.66 13.16
C LEU A 4 3.34 -19.61 12.19
N GLU A 5 4.56 -19.81 12.68
CA GLU A 5 5.77 -19.85 11.87
C GLU A 5 5.71 -20.99 10.83
N HIS A 6 5.31 -22.19 11.26
CA HIS A 6 5.18 -23.35 10.38
C HIS A 6 4.08 -23.14 9.32
N MET A 7 2.94 -22.55 9.70
CA MET A 7 1.83 -22.27 8.79
C MET A 7 2.21 -21.23 7.75
N ILE A 8 2.81 -20.10 8.16
CA ILE A 8 3.28 -19.07 7.23
C ILE A 8 4.31 -19.65 6.26
N TYR A 9 5.29 -20.41 6.79
CA TYR A 9 6.28 -21.07 5.94
C TYR A 9 5.62 -22.02 4.95
N TYR A 10 4.67 -22.86 5.38
CA TYR A 10 3.94 -23.78 4.51
C TYR A 10 3.19 -23.06 3.38
N LEU A 11 2.42 -22.03 3.72
CA LEU A 11 1.62 -21.26 2.76
C LEU A 11 2.53 -20.54 1.74
N VAL A 12 3.65 -19.97 2.19
CA VAL A 12 4.62 -19.30 1.31
C VAL A 12 5.47 -20.29 0.52
N ARG A 13 5.78 -21.47 1.06
CA ARG A 13 6.60 -22.46 0.35
C ARG A 13 5.82 -23.22 -0.73
N THR A 14 4.54 -23.46 -0.51
CA THR A 14 3.71 -24.31 -1.38
C THR A 14 2.67 -23.55 -2.19
N GLY A 15 2.18 -22.40 -1.69
CA GLY A 15 1.07 -21.67 -2.29
C GLY A 15 -0.26 -22.40 -2.22
N SER A 16 -0.40 -23.31 -1.25
CA SER A 16 -1.60 -24.11 -0.97
C SER A 16 -2.50 -23.44 0.08
N ASP A 17 -3.62 -24.10 0.37
CA ASP A 17 -4.59 -23.69 1.39
C ASP A 17 -4.25 -24.31 2.76
N PHE A 18 -4.63 -23.64 3.85
CA PHE A 18 -4.37 -24.09 5.23
C PHE A 18 -4.98 -25.47 5.54
N ARG A 19 -6.02 -25.87 4.79
CA ARG A 19 -6.68 -27.19 4.92
C ARG A 19 -5.77 -28.37 4.62
N PHE A 20 -4.70 -28.14 3.86
CA PHE A 20 -3.71 -29.16 3.49
C PHE A 20 -2.42 -29.03 4.30
N PHE A 21 -2.45 -28.32 5.43
CA PHE A 21 -1.31 -28.20 6.32
C PHE A 21 -0.85 -29.61 6.75
N PRO A 22 0.45 -29.93 6.58
CA PRO A 22 0.93 -31.28 6.85
C PRO A 22 0.88 -31.58 8.35
N GLU A 23 0.50 -32.81 8.68
CA GLU A 23 0.48 -33.29 10.07
C GLU A 23 1.89 -33.27 10.69
N THR A 24 2.91 -33.62 9.90
CA THR A 24 4.32 -33.56 10.31
C THR A 24 5.09 -32.55 9.48
N PHE A 25 5.74 -31.60 10.15
CA PHE A 25 6.53 -30.58 9.48
C PHE A 25 7.86 -31.18 8.98
N PRO A 26 8.16 -31.15 7.67
CA PRO A 26 9.39 -31.71 7.13
C PRO A 26 10.64 -31.10 7.75
N TRP A 27 11.63 -31.92 8.09
CA TRP A 27 12.88 -31.47 8.72
C TRP A 27 13.65 -30.46 7.86
N ARG A 28 13.56 -30.57 6.52
CA ARG A 28 14.18 -29.61 5.59
C ARG A 28 13.58 -28.21 5.71
N TRP A 29 12.25 -28.14 5.87
CA TRP A 29 11.54 -26.88 6.08
C TRP A 29 11.87 -26.31 7.46
N PHE A 30 12.05 -27.18 8.46
CA PHE A 30 12.48 -26.74 9.78
C PHE A 30 13.88 -26.12 9.75
N GLY A 31 14.85 -26.77 9.10
CA GLY A 31 16.21 -26.23 8.95
C GLY A 31 16.21 -24.85 8.26
N ASP A 32 15.55 -24.74 7.10
CA ASP A 32 15.46 -23.47 6.37
C ASP A 32 14.74 -22.38 7.17
N LEU A 33 13.67 -22.73 7.91
CA LEU A 33 13.00 -21.79 8.80
C LEU A 33 13.94 -21.27 9.91
N GLN A 34 14.77 -22.14 10.51
CA GLN A 34 15.75 -21.69 11.51
C GLN A 34 16.82 -20.78 10.90
N ASP A 35 17.27 -21.05 9.67
CA ASP A 35 18.22 -20.19 8.97
C ASP A 35 17.62 -18.79 8.71
N LYS A 36 16.36 -18.70 8.28
CA LYS A 36 15.67 -17.41 8.12
C LYS A 36 15.52 -16.67 9.43
N LYS A 37 15.17 -17.39 10.51
CA LYS A 37 15.08 -16.80 11.85
C LYS A 37 16.43 -16.27 12.32
N PHE A 38 17.50 -17.03 12.12
CA PHE A 38 18.86 -16.60 12.45
C PHE A 38 19.23 -15.32 11.71
N ASN A 39 18.99 -15.25 10.39
CA ASN A 39 19.27 -14.06 9.59
C ASN A 39 18.50 -12.81 10.09
N PHE A 40 17.21 -12.97 10.38
CA PHE A 40 16.40 -11.89 10.94
C PHE A 40 16.94 -11.41 12.30
N PHE A 41 17.16 -12.34 13.24
CA PHE A 41 17.63 -12.00 14.58
C PHE A 41 19.05 -11.41 14.57
N ALA A 42 19.93 -11.85 13.68
CA ALA A 42 21.27 -11.29 13.53
C ALA A 42 21.21 -9.78 13.17
N VAL A 43 20.28 -9.38 12.31
CA VAL A 43 20.06 -7.97 11.95
C VAL A 43 19.39 -7.21 13.08
N ALA A 44 18.26 -7.72 13.58
CA ALA A 44 17.45 -7.04 14.60
C ALA A 44 18.21 -6.86 15.93
N GLN A 45 18.91 -7.89 16.39
CA GLN A 45 19.65 -7.84 17.66
C GLN A 45 20.87 -6.91 17.57
N ARG A 46 21.57 -6.88 16.44
CA ARG A 46 22.69 -5.94 16.24
C ARG A 46 22.21 -4.50 16.31
N ARG A 47 21.07 -4.18 15.70
CA ARG A 47 20.50 -2.83 15.71
C ARG A 47 19.99 -2.44 17.09
N ARG A 48 19.30 -3.36 17.76
CA ARG A 48 18.87 -3.19 19.16
C ARG A 48 20.07 -2.88 20.05
N ALA A 49 21.14 -3.67 19.97
CA ALA A 49 22.35 -3.45 20.77
C ALA A 49 22.96 -2.07 20.51
N GLN A 50 23.03 -1.63 19.25
CA GLN A 50 23.52 -0.29 18.92
C GLN A 50 22.64 0.82 19.50
N GLN A 51 21.32 0.72 19.35
CA GLN A 51 20.37 1.70 19.90
C GLN A 51 20.43 1.74 21.43
N GLN A 52 20.47 0.57 22.06
CA GLN A 52 20.54 0.44 23.52
C GLN A 52 21.82 1.06 24.08
N LEU A 53 22.97 0.80 23.44
CA LEU A 53 24.26 1.38 23.83
C LEU A 53 24.30 2.90 23.62
N GLN A 54 23.69 3.40 22.54
CA GLN A 54 23.60 4.83 22.28
C GLN A 54 22.68 5.56 23.26
N GLN A 55 21.56 4.95 23.63
CA GLN A 55 20.56 5.53 24.54
C GLN A 55 20.86 5.26 26.02
N LEU A 56 21.86 4.41 26.33
CA LEU A 56 22.17 3.94 27.67
C LEU A 56 20.94 3.35 28.39
N SER A 57 20.01 2.76 27.63
CA SER A 57 18.76 2.22 28.17
C SER A 57 18.95 0.80 28.70
N ARG A 58 18.22 0.46 29.77
CA ARG A 58 18.24 -0.91 30.33
C ARG A 58 17.56 -1.91 29.40
N VAL A 59 16.54 -1.46 28.68
CA VAL A 59 15.78 -2.23 27.71
C VAL A 59 15.57 -1.36 26.47
N ALA A 60 15.80 -1.93 25.29
CA ALA A 60 15.43 -1.35 24.01
C ALA A 60 14.50 -2.33 23.29
N ALA A 61 13.54 -1.81 22.53
CA ALA A 61 12.67 -2.58 21.66
C ALA A 61 13.45 -3.19 20.48
N MET A 62 12.98 -4.31 19.95
CA MET A 62 13.40 -4.74 18.61
C MET A 62 12.65 -3.91 17.55
N ASP A 63 13.25 -3.67 16.38
CA ASP A 63 12.70 -2.76 15.36
C ASP A 63 11.23 -3.01 14.92
N LEU A 64 10.69 -4.22 15.10
CA LEU A 64 9.33 -4.61 14.67
C LEU A 64 8.37 -4.94 15.84
N PHE A 65 8.86 -4.91 17.07
CA PHE A 65 8.11 -5.30 18.27
C PHE A 65 8.27 -4.20 19.32
N ALA A 66 7.24 -3.87 20.08
CA ALA A 66 7.39 -2.92 21.15
C ALA A 66 8.30 -3.48 22.26
N ALA A 67 8.91 -2.60 23.05
CA ALA A 67 9.78 -3.02 24.16
C ALA A 67 9.02 -3.87 25.20
N ALA A 68 7.71 -3.68 25.33
CA ALA A 68 6.85 -4.36 26.29
C ALA A 68 6.51 -5.81 25.89
N ALA A 69 6.60 -6.18 24.60
CA ALA A 69 6.37 -7.54 24.14
C ALA A 69 7.26 -8.57 24.85
N GLU A 70 8.48 -8.17 25.21
CA GLU A 70 9.45 -9.07 25.83
C GLU A 70 9.06 -9.52 27.25
N GLU A 71 8.12 -8.81 27.91
CA GLU A 71 7.70 -9.11 29.28
C GLU A 71 6.47 -10.04 29.38
N GLY A 72 5.80 -10.40 28.27
CA GLY A 72 4.77 -11.45 28.33
C GLY A 72 3.82 -11.64 27.16
N ASP A 73 3.62 -10.65 26.28
CA ASP A 73 2.62 -10.72 25.19
C ASP A 73 3.22 -10.52 23.79
N CYS A 74 4.19 -11.37 23.43
CA CYS A 74 4.74 -11.40 22.08
C CYS A 74 3.71 -11.79 21.01
N GLU A 75 2.67 -12.55 21.36
CA GLU A 75 1.71 -13.07 20.39
C GLU A 75 0.69 -12.01 19.94
N GLY A 76 0.21 -11.17 20.87
CA GLY A 76 -0.66 -10.04 20.56
C GLY A 76 -0.01 -9.03 19.61
N GLU A 77 1.27 -8.72 19.83
CA GLU A 77 2.00 -7.77 18.97
C GLU A 77 2.27 -8.32 17.56
N VAL A 78 2.63 -9.59 17.45
CA VAL A 78 2.78 -10.25 16.12
C VAL A 78 1.45 -10.22 15.39
N LEU A 79 0.34 -10.51 16.08
CA LEU A 79 -0.99 -10.48 15.48
C LEU A 79 -1.37 -9.07 15.02
N LEU A 80 -1.09 -8.04 15.83
CA LEU A 80 -1.34 -6.65 15.50
C LEU A 80 -0.52 -6.21 14.27
N LEU A 81 0.76 -6.57 14.20
CA LEU A 81 1.60 -6.32 13.03
C LEU A 81 1.00 -6.97 11.77
N LEU A 82 0.60 -8.24 11.85
CA LEU A 82 0.00 -8.96 10.72
C LEU A 82 -1.35 -8.34 10.29
N GLN A 83 -2.15 -7.87 11.24
CA GLN A 83 -3.42 -7.18 10.95
C GLN A 83 -3.18 -5.83 10.26
N GLN A 84 -2.21 -5.05 10.73
CA GLN A 84 -1.83 -3.77 10.11
C GLN A 84 -1.30 -3.98 8.69
N GLU A 85 -0.43 -4.96 8.48
CA GLU A 85 0.09 -5.33 7.16
C GLU A 85 -1.02 -5.81 6.22
N ALA A 86 -1.93 -6.67 6.70
CA ALA A 86 -3.08 -7.13 5.91
C ALA A 86 -4.01 -5.96 5.53
N ALA A 87 -4.28 -5.04 6.45
CA ALA A 87 -5.09 -3.85 6.18
C ALA A 87 -4.40 -2.90 5.18
N ALA A 88 -3.09 -2.68 5.32
CA ALA A 88 -2.30 -1.87 4.40
C ALA A 88 -2.28 -2.48 2.99
N ALA A 89 -2.09 -3.80 2.88
CA ALA A 89 -2.14 -4.52 1.61
C ALA A 89 -3.53 -4.46 0.95
N ALA A 90 -4.61 -4.63 1.73
CA ALA A 90 -5.98 -4.53 1.24
C ALA A 90 -6.32 -3.11 0.76
N ALA A 91 -5.91 -2.08 1.50
CA ALA A 91 -6.10 -0.68 1.10
C ALA A 91 -5.32 -0.34 -0.17
N ALA A 92 -4.08 -0.82 -0.28
CA ALA A 92 -3.28 -0.67 -1.50
C ALA A 92 -3.92 -1.39 -2.70
N ALA A 93 -4.43 -2.61 -2.52
CA ALA A 93 -5.15 -3.34 -3.55
C ALA A 93 -6.43 -2.60 -3.98
N ALA A 94 -7.24 -2.13 -3.02
CA ALA A 94 -8.45 -1.37 -3.28
C ALA A 94 -8.18 -0.09 -4.10
N ARG A 95 -7.14 0.66 -3.73
CA ARG A 95 -6.70 1.84 -4.48
C ARG A 95 -6.30 1.50 -5.92
N LEU A 96 -5.53 0.42 -6.10
CA LEU A 96 -5.11 -0.02 -7.43
C LEU A 96 -6.29 -0.56 -8.26
N MET A 97 -7.28 -1.20 -7.64
CA MET A 97 -8.50 -1.64 -8.32
C MET A 97 -9.32 -0.46 -8.83
N GLY A 98 -9.38 0.65 -8.08
CA GLY A 98 -10.08 1.87 -8.51
C GLY A 98 -9.58 2.43 -9.85
N SER A 99 -8.30 2.22 -10.19
CA SER A 99 -7.71 2.65 -11.46
C SER A 99 -7.41 1.49 -12.42
N TYR A 100 -7.98 0.29 -12.22
CA TYR A 100 -7.69 -0.93 -12.99
C TYR A 100 -6.19 -1.30 -13.07
N ALA A 101 -5.39 -0.85 -12.11
CA ALA A 101 -3.96 -1.10 -12.04
C ALA A 101 -3.63 -2.38 -11.25
N PHE A 102 -4.59 -2.92 -10.50
CA PHE A 102 -4.40 -4.15 -9.75
C PHE A 102 -4.31 -5.36 -10.68
N LEU A 103 -3.15 -6.03 -10.70
CA LEU A 103 -2.86 -7.26 -11.45
C LEU A 103 -3.24 -7.23 -12.95
N CYS A 104 -2.92 -6.12 -13.63
CA CYS A 104 -3.22 -5.90 -15.05
C CYS A 104 -2.18 -6.49 -16.03
N CYS A 105 -1.49 -7.58 -15.71
CA CYS A 105 -0.48 -8.17 -16.62
C CYS A 105 -1.12 -8.68 -17.93
N PRO A 106 -0.49 -8.49 -19.12
CA PRO A 106 0.87 -7.99 -19.35
C PRO A 106 1.03 -6.46 -19.38
N PHE A 107 -0.03 -5.71 -19.13
CA PHE A 107 0.01 -4.25 -19.10
C PHE A 107 0.75 -3.72 -17.88
N ILE A 108 1.43 -2.59 -18.05
CA ILE A 108 2.16 -1.88 -16.99
C ILE A 108 1.47 -0.53 -16.74
N PRO A 109 0.86 -0.31 -15.57
CA PRO A 109 0.18 0.94 -15.26
C PRO A 109 1.21 2.04 -14.95
N CYS A 110 1.06 3.20 -15.58
CA CYS A 110 1.94 4.34 -15.42
C CYS A 110 1.14 5.57 -14.96
N PHE A 111 1.45 6.06 -13.75
CA PHE A 111 0.80 7.22 -13.14
C PHE A 111 1.58 8.53 -13.31
N SER A 112 2.82 8.46 -13.79
CA SER A 112 3.69 9.62 -13.99
C SER A 112 4.57 9.46 -15.23
N LEU A 113 5.11 10.56 -15.74
CA LEU A 113 6.05 10.53 -16.86
C LEU A 113 7.34 9.75 -16.52
N ALA A 114 7.80 9.81 -15.28
CA ALA A 114 8.97 9.04 -14.83
C ALA A 114 8.71 7.52 -14.86
N ALA A 115 7.52 7.10 -14.40
CA ALA A 115 7.12 5.69 -14.48
C ALA A 115 6.97 5.24 -15.94
N ALA A 116 6.43 6.10 -16.81
CA ALA A 116 6.31 5.80 -18.23
C ALA A 116 7.68 5.64 -18.92
N ALA A 117 8.64 6.50 -18.59
CA ALA A 117 10.01 6.37 -19.09
C ALA A 117 10.65 5.04 -18.64
N ALA A 118 10.49 4.68 -17.36
CA ALA A 118 11.01 3.42 -16.84
C ALA A 118 10.36 2.18 -17.51
N ALA A 119 9.06 2.24 -17.80
CA ALA A 119 8.36 1.20 -18.53
C ALA A 119 8.88 1.03 -19.97
N MET A 120 9.09 2.15 -20.70
CA MET A 120 9.67 2.12 -22.06
C MET A 120 11.10 1.59 -22.08
N CYS A 121 11.90 1.84 -21.04
CA CYS A 121 13.25 1.28 -20.94
C CYS A 121 13.26 -0.26 -20.88
N CYS A 122 12.14 -0.92 -20.58
CA CYS A 122 12.08 -2.38 -20.48
C CYS A 122 12.19 -3.09 -21.85
N ASP A 123 11.73 -2.46 -22.93
CA ASP A 123 11.71 -3.03 -24.29
C ASP A 123 12.25 -2.06 -25.36
N GLY A 124 12.99 -1.03 -24.93
CA GLY A 124 13.57 -0.02 -25.81
C GLY A 124 12.53 0.93 -26.43
N GLY A 125 11.33 1.03 -25.86
CA GLY A 125 10.27 1.92 -26.32
C GLY A 125 9.47 1.39 -27.51
N SER A 126 9.55 0.08 -27.77
CA SER A 126 8.88 -0.57 -28.90
C SER A 126 7.42 -0.93 -28.63
N GLY A 127 6.94 -0.81 -27.40
CA GLY A 127 5.59 -1.17 -26.98
C GLY A 127 4.52 -0.14 -27.34
N LYS A 128 3.29 -0.43 -26.91
CA LYS A 128 2.09 0.37 -27.21
C LYS A 128 1.54 1.04 -25.96
N TRP A 129 0.92 2.21 -26.13
CA TRP A 129 0.25 2.95 -25.07
C TRP A 129 -1.27 2.85 -25.22
N LEU A 130 -1.94 2.48 -24.13
CA LEU A 130 -3.38 2.29 -24.07
C LEU A 130 -4.01 3.24 -23.04
N ASP A 131 -5.17 3.77 -23.42
CA ASP A 131 -6.01 4.63 -22.60
C ASP A 131 -7.40 4.01 -22.44
N LEU A 132 -7.83 3.88 -21.18
CA LEU A 132 -9.14 3.33 -20.80
C LEU A 132 -10.24 4.39 -20.69
N GLY A 133 -9.91 5.67 -20.81
CA GLY A 133 -10.86 6.78 -20.69
C GLY A 133 -10.49 7.82 -19.64
N ASP A 134 -11.35 8.83 -19.51
CA ASP A 134 -11.19 9.95 -18.55
C ASP A 134 -11.44 9.54 -17.08
N ASP A 135 -12.10 8.40 -16.85
CA ASP A 135 -12.39 7.84 -15.54
C ASP A 135 -11.18 7.16 -14.87
N VAL A 136 -10.17 6.78 -15.67
CA VAL A 136 -8.97 6.10 -15.18
C VAL A 136 -7.80 7.07 -15.11
N ASN A 137 -7.20 7.24 -13.93
CA ASN A 137 -6.11 8.20 -13.70
C ASN A 137 -4.71 7.72 -14.11
N CYS A 138 -4.59 6.65 -14.90
CA CYS A 138 -3.32 6.15 -15.44
C CYS A 138 -3.40 5.80 -16.93
N LEU A 139 -2.23 5.64 -17.55
CA LEU A 139 -2.07 5.02 -18.86
C LEU A 139 -1.41 3.65 -18.71
N PHE A 140 -1.66 2.77 -19.66
CA PHE A 140 -1.13 1.41 -19.66
C PHE A 140 -0.14 1.21 -20.79
N TYR A 141 1.03 0.65 -20.46
CA TYR A 141 2.03 0.26 -21.43
C TYR A 141 1.92 -1.24 -21.71
N LEU A 142 1.88 -1.61 -22.98
CA LEU A 142 1.95 -3.00 -23.44
C LEU A 142 3.31 -3.24 -24.11
N PRO A 143 4.25 -3.95 -23.47
CA PRO A 143 5.56 -4.23 -24.06
C PRO A 143 5.46 -5.06 -25.35
N SER A 144 6.32 -4.78 -26.33
CA SER A 144 6.27 -5.51 -27.62
C SER A 144 6.52 -7.02 -27.48
N SER A 145 7.36 -7.45 -26.54
CA SER A 145 7.62 -8.86 -26.23
C SER A 145 6.41 -9.62 -25.70
N SER A 146 5.38 -8.91 -25.22
CA SER A 146 4.11 -9.50 -24.75
C SER A 146 3.04 -9.56 -25.84
N SER A 147 3.26 -8.93 -26.99
CA SER A 147 2.35 -8.95 -28.15
C SER A 147 2.59 -10.12 -29.11
N SER A 148 3.73 -10.80 -28.98
CA SER A 148 4.20 -11.87 -29.88
C SER A 148 4.07 -13.28 -29.28
N SER A 149 3.03 -13.51 -28.47
CA SER A 149 2.72 -14.84 -27.90
C SER A 149 1.95 -15.78 -28.86
N SER A 150 2.01 -15.55 -30.17
CA SER A 150 1.34 -16.41 -31.17
C SER A 150 2.22 -16.94 -32.29
N SER A 151 3.56 -16.86 -32.21
CA SER A 151 4.42 -17.54 -33.19
C SER A 151 5.85 -17.75 -32.68
N SER A 152 6.14 -19.00 -32.31
CA SER A 152 7.40 -19.71 -32.57
C SER A 152 8.66 -18.87 -32.79
N SER A 153 9.58 -18.89 -31.82
CA SER A 153 10.97 -19.26 -32.10
C SER A 153 11.77 -19.31 -30.80
N SER A 154 12.40 -20.46 -30.62
CA SER A 154 13.62 -20.72 -29.87
C SER A 154 14.58 -19.53 -29.82
N SER A 155 14.39 -18.66 -28.84
CA SER A 155 15.45 -17.89 -28.20
C SER A 155 15.05 -17.72 -26.74
N SER A 156 15.99 -18.02 -25.86
CA SER A 156 15.87 -18.16 -24.42
C SER A 156 15.47 -16.86 -23.70
N ASN A 157 14.21 -16.43 -23.82
CA ASN A 157 13.65 -15.32 -23.01
C ASN A 157 12.11 -15.18 -23.06
N SER A 158 11.37 -16.25 -23.40
CA SER A 158 9.90 -16.24 -23.37
C SER A 158 9.40 -16.32 -21.92
N SER A 159 8.66 -15.29 -21.48
CA SER A 159 7.94 -15.19 -20.20
C SER A 159 8.79 -15.32 -18.93
N SER A 160 9.82 -14.48 -18.75
CA SER A 160 10.49 -14.40 -17.43
C SER A 160 9.56 -13.73 -16.43
N SER A 161 8.82 -14.53 -15.66
CA SER A 161 8.27 -14.08 -14.39
C SER A 161 9.43 -13.42 -13.63
N CYS A 162 9.30 -12.13 -13.30
CA CYS A 162 10.34 -11.46 -12.53
C CYS A 162 10.53 -12.26 -11.24
N SER A 163 11.74 -12.73 -10.97
CA SER A 163 12.02 -13.45 -9.72
C SER A 163 11.59 -12.57 -8.53
N PRO A 164 11.01 -13.15 -7.46
CA PRO A 164 10.66 -12.43 -6.25
C PRO A 164 11.82 -11.61 -5.67
N THR A 165 13.05 -12.14 -5.68
CA THR A 165 14.22 -11.43 -5.15
C THR A 165 14.59 -10.25 -6.05
N ARG A 166 14.53 -10.42 -7.37
CA ARG A 166 14.77 -9.34 -8.34
C ARG A 166 13.71 -8.24 -8.21
N ALA A 167 12.45 -8.59 -7.98
CA ALA A 167 11.38 -7.64 -7.75
C ALA A 167 11.60 -6.83 -6.45
N LEU A 168 11.97 -7.51 -5.36
CA LEU A 168 12.28 -6.88 -4.08
C LEU A 168 13.48 -5.92 -4.18
N ASN A 169 14.57 -6.36 -4.82
CA ASN A 169 15.77 -5.54 -4.98
C ASN A 169 15.49 -4.30 -5.84
N ARG A 170 14.73 -4.43 -6.95
CA ARG A 170 14.31 -3.27 -7.75
C ARG A 170 13.47 -2.28 -6.95
N LEU A 171 12.58 -2.76 -6.08
CA LEU A 171 11.80 -1.89 -5.20
C LEU A 171 12.70 -1.16 -4.19
N ALA A 172 13.63 -1.89 -3.56
CA ALA A 172 14.57 -1.33 -2.60
C ALA A 172 15.50 -0.28 -3.23
N ASP A 173 16.03 -0.56 -4.42
CA ASP A 173 16.87 0.37 -5.19
C ASP A 173 16.10 1.65 -5.51
N HIS A 174 14.85 1.52 -6.00
CA HIS A 174 14.00 2.67 -6.28
C HIS A 174 13.73 3.50 -5.02
N MET A 175 13.43 2.85 -3.89
CA MET A 175 13.24 3.56 -2.62
C MET A 175 14.49 4.36 -2.25
N VAL A 176 15.67 3.73 -2.29
CA VAL A 176 16.95 4.39 -1.99
C VAL A 176 17.20 5.58 -2.91
N MET A 177 16.93 5.44 -4.21
CA MET A 177 17.06 6.53 -5.19
C MET A 177 16.11 7.70 -4.90
N THR A 178 14.90 7.42 -4.41
CA THR A 178 13.91 8.45 -4.01
C THR A 178 14.15 9.02 -2.60
N GLY A 179 15.21 8.60 -1.91
CA GLY A 179 15.54 9.08 -0.56
C GLY A 179 14.75 8.39 0.56
N LEU A 180 14.00 7.33 0.25
CA LEU A 180 13.30 6.49 1.22
C LEU A 180 14.10 5.21 1.50
N ARG A 181 13.99 4.65 2.70
CA ARG A 181 14.64 3.38 3.04
C ARG A 181 13.73 2.52 3.88
N PHE A 182 13.72 1.23 3.60
CA PHE A 182 13.10 0.25 4.49
C PHE A 182 13.83 0.23 5.84
N ASN A 183 13.09 -0.10 6.89
CA ASN A 183 13.72 -0.56 8.12
C ASN A 183 14.53 -1.85 7.81
N PRO A 184 15.81 -1.95 8.20
CA PRO A 184 16.62 -3.13 7.88
C PRO A 184 16.03 -4.46 8.37
N SER A 185 15.36 -4.46 9.52
CA SER A 185 14.70 -5.66 10.06
C SER A 185 13.49 -6.07 9.22
N TYR A 186 12.72 -5.10 8.75
CA TYR A 186 11.61 -5.33 7.80
C TYR A 186 12.11 -5.83 6.45
N PHE A 187 13.19 -5.23 5.93
CA PHE A 187 13.80 -5.66 4.68
C PHE A 187 14.32 -7.10 4.77
N SER A 188 14.97 -7.48 5.88
CA SER A 188 15.43 -8.86 6.11
C SER A 188 14.27 -9.88 6.13
N LEU A 189 13.13 -9.49 6.70
CA LEU A 189 11.90 -10.29 6.64
C LEU A 189 11.40 -10.46 5.21
N MET A 190 11.33 -9.37 4.43
CA MET A 190 10.92 -9.41 3.02
C MET A 190 11.86 -10.25 2.15
N VAL A 191 13.18 -10.19 2.39
CA VAL A 191 14.17 -11.05 1.74
C VAL A 191 13.87 -12.52 2.03
N SER A 192 13.56 -12.86 3.30
CA SER A 192 13.21 -14.22 3.67
C SER A 192 11.97 -14.72 2.92
N PHE A 193 10.93 -13.89 2.78
CA PHE A 193 9.76 -14.22 1.96
C PHE A 193 10.11 -14.42 0.48
N ALA A 194 10.92 -13.54 -0.10
CA ALA A 194 11.35 -13.64 -1.49
C ALA A 194 12.14 -14.94 -1.75
N GLU A 195 13.04 -15.31 -0.85
CA GLU A 195 13.82 -16.55 -0.94
C GLU A 195 12.93 -17.80 -0.82
N ILE A 196 11.96 -17.82 0.10
CA ILE A 196 11.02 -18.95 0.23
C ILE A 196 10.15 -19.08 -1.03
N LEU A 197 9.75 -17.95 -1.64
CA LEU A 197 9.00 -17.95 -2.89
C LEU A 197 9.83 -18.48 -4.06
N GLU A 198 11.13 -18.15 -4.14
CA GLU A 198 12.03 -18.68 -5.17
C GLU A 198 12.17 -20.20 -5.09
N GLN A 199 12.11 -20.79 -3.90
CA GLN A 199 12.17 -22.25 -3.75
C GLN A 199 11.00 -22.99 -4.42
N ARG A 200 9.94 -22.29 -4.84
CA ARG A 200 8.85 -22.86 -5.65
C ARG A 200 9.28 -23.20 -7.08
N GLY A 201 10.36 -22.58 -7.58
CA GLY A 201 10.88 -22.79 -8.93
C GLY A 201 10.35 -21.78 -9.96
N GLU A 202 10.42 -22.13 -11.24
CA GLU A 202 10.13 -21.25 -12.38
C GLU A 202 8.67 -20.72 -12.38
N GLU A 203 7.71 -21.59 -12.04
CA GLU A 203 6.28 -21.28 -11.96
C GLU A 203 5.84 -20.90 -10.52
N TRP A 204 6.61 -20.04 -9.86
CA TRP A 204 6.36 -19.68 -8.46
C TRP A 204 4.98 -19.01 -8.23
N PHE A 205 4.51 -18.24 -9.22
CA PHE A 205 3.22 -17.52 -9.20
C PHE A 205 2.22 -18.03 -10.23
N CYS A 206 2.53 -17.84 -11.52
CA CYS A 206 1.71 -18.27 -12.66
C CYS A 206 2.30 -19.49 -13.36
N ARG A 207 1.43 -20.29 -13.96
CA ARG A 207 1.82 -21.26 -15.00
C ARG A 207 2.18 -20.54 -16.31
N LYS A 208 2.85 -21.24 -17.23
CA LYS A 208 3.27 -20.68 -18.54
C LYS A 208 2.12 -20.06 -19.36
N ASP A 209 0.93 -20.67 -19.32
CA ASP A 209 -0.24 -20.21 -20.07
C ASP A 209 -1.22 -19.35 -19.22
N GLU A 210 -0.83 -18.99 -17.99
CA GLU A 210 -1.69 -18.32 -17.02
C GLU A 210 -1.26 -16.87 -16.81
N CYS A 211 -2.21 -15.92 -16.85
CA CYS A 211 -1.94 -14.53 -16.49
C CYS A 211 -2.03 -14.31 -14.97
N ALA A 212 -1.44 -13.21 -14.48
CA ALA A 212 -1.37 -12.90 -13.05
C ALA A 212 -2.74 -12.83 -12.35
N SER A 213 -3.76 -12.33 -13.05
CA SER A 213 -5.14 -12.26 -12.54
C SER A 213 -5.77 -13.64 -12.38
N GLN A 214 -5.53 -14.56 -13.32
CA GLN A 214 -5.99 -15.95 -13.22
C GLN A 214 -5.24 -16.70 -12.10
N GLY A 215 -3.93 -16.51 -12.00
CA GLY A 215 -3.12 -17.05 -10.90
C GLY A 215 -3.58 -16.60 -9.52
N PHE A 216 -3.98 -15.34 -9.40
CA PHE A 216 -4.59 -14.79 -8.18
C PHE A 216 -5.95 -15.43 -7.89
N LEU A 217 -6.88 -15.44 -8.86
CA LEU A 217 -8.23 -16.01 -8.67
C LEU A 217 -8.21 -17.51 -8.35
N ARG A 218 -7.23 -18.25 -8.88
CA ARG A 218 -7.03 -19.67 -8.57
C ARG A 218 -6.57 -19.90 -7.14
N ARG A 219 -5.75 -19.01 -6.58
CA ARG A 219 -5.22 -19.10 -5.21
C ARG A 219 -6.10 -18.40 -4.18
N LEU A 220 -7.02 -17.54 -4.62
CA LEU A 220 -7.97 -16.87 -3.77
C LEU A 220 -8.88 -17.92 -3.09
N ARG A 221 -9.01 -17.81 -1.77
CA ARG A 221 -9.78 -18.77 -0.99
C ARG A 221 -11.25 -18.74 -1.43
N ALA A 222 -11.84 -19.93 -1.57
CA ALA A 222 -13.24 -20.05 -2.00
C ALA A 222 -14.22 -19.39 -1.02
N ASP A 223 -13.91 -19.47 0.28
CA ASP A 223 -14.70 -18.94 1.39
C ASP A 223 -14.30 -17.50 1.79
N ASP A 224 -13.52 -16.80 0.95
CA ASP A 224 -13.17 -15.40 1.19
C ASP A 224 -14.39 -14.48 0.96
N PRO A 225 -14.81 -13.65 1.93
CA PRO A 225 -15.91 -12.72 1.74
C PRO A 225 -15.67 -11.72 0.60
N GLN A 226 -14.41 -11.43 0.26
CA GLN A 226 -14.07 -10.48 -0.81
C GLN A 226 -13.99 -11.13 -2.19
N ARG A 227 -14.23 -12.45 -2.30
CA ARG A 227 -14.07 -13.19 -3.56
C ARG A 227 -14.93 -12.63 -4.69
N GLU A 228 -16.19 -12.31 -4.40
CA GLU A 228 -17.11 -11.76 -5.39
C GLU A 228 -16.65 -10.40 -5.90
N VAL A 229 -16.09 -9.56 -5.01
CA VAL A 229 -15.54 -8.24 -5.35
C VAL A 229 -14.36 -8.37 -6.33
N PHE A 230 -13.46 -9.32 -6.08
CA PHE A 230 -12.34 -9.56 -7.00
C PHE A 230 -12.81 -10.12 -8.34
N VAL A 231 -13.79 -11.04 -8.35
CA VAL A 231 -14.33 -11.61 -9.60
C VAL A 231 -15.05 -10.53 -10.43
N SER A 232 -15.85 -9.66 -9.80
CA SER A 232 -16.49 -8.54 -10.48
C SER A 232 -15.47 -7.55 -11.03
N TYR A 233 -14.44 -7.22 -10.25
CA TYR A 233 -13.34 -6.36 -10.67
C TYR A 233 -12.63 -6.91 -11.91
N PHE A 234 -12.20 -8.17 -11.91
CA PHE A 234 -11.49 -8.74 -13.07
C PHE A 234 -12.39 -8.84 -14.30
N ARG A 235 -13.69 -9.15 -14.13
CA ARG A 235 -14.65 -9.14 -15.25
C ARG A 235 -14.76 -7.75 -15.89
N GLU A 236 -14.91 -6.71 -15.07
CA GLU A 236 -14.97 -5.33 -15.57
C GLU A 236 -13.64 -4.93 -16.21
N MET A 237 -12.52 -5.21 -15.55
CA MET A 237 -11.18 -4.95 -16.06
C MET A 237 -11.00 -5.55 -17.46
N TYR A 238 -11.29 -6.84 -17.67
CA TYR A 238 -11.16 -7.46 -18.98
C TYR A 238 -12.01 -6.77 -20.05
N SER A 239 -13.27 -6.45 -19.74
CA SER A 239 -14.15 -5.74 -20.69
C SER A 239 -13.64 -4.34 -21.06
N ARG A 240 -13.02 -3.63 -20.11
CA ARG A 240 -12.45 -2.30 -20.34
C ARG A 240 -11.19 -2.35 -21.20
N PHE A 241 -10.32 -3.32 -20.95
CA PHE A 241 -9.09 -3.50 -21.73
C PHE A 241 -9.35 -3.94 -23.17
N GLU A 242 -10.45 -4.66 -23.44
CA GLU A 242 -10.88 -5.00 -24.81
C GLU A 242 -11.24 -3.76 -25.64
N VAL A 243 -11.76 -2.71 -24.99
CA VAL A 243 -12.22 -1.45 -25.63
C VAL A 243 -11.16 -0.33 -25.52
N ALA A 244 -9.98 -0.64 -24.98
CA ALA A 244 -8.92 0.34 -24.75
C ALA A 244 -8.45 1.02 -26.04
N LYS A 245 -8.26 2.34 -26.00
CA LYS A 245 -7.82 3.13 -27.16
C LYS A 245 -6.30 3.24 -27.19
N GLU A 246 -5.71 2.95 -28.34
CA GLU A 246 -4.27 3.11 -28.55
C GLU A 246 -3.89 4.58 -28.82
N ILE A 247 -2.93 5.10 -28.06
CA ILE A 247 -2.37 6.45 -28.27
C ILE A 247 -1.11 6.35 -29.14
N LYS A 248 -1.21 6.80 -30.38
CA LYS A 248 -0.08 6.77 -31.34
C LYS A 248 0.76 8.05 -31.34
N ASN A 249 0.14 9.19 -31.03
CA ASN A 249 0.81 10.49 -31.14
C ASN A 249 1.49 10.87 -29.82
N ILE A 250 2.79 11.21 -29.87
CA ILE A 250 3.59 11.60 -28.71
C ILE A 250 3.02 12.86 -28.03
N ASN A 251 2.60 13.86 -28.81
CA ASN A 251 2.04 15.10 -28.26
C ASN A 251 0.72 14.87 -27.50
N SER A 252 -0.13 13.95 -27.96
CA SER A 252 -1.35 13.59 -27.23
C SER A 252 -1.03 12.75 -26.00
N PHE A 253 -0.04 11.86 -26.09
CA PHE A 253 0.44 11.08 -24.95
C PHE A 253 0.93 11.98 -23.82
N LEU A 254 1.81 12.95 -24.11
CA LEU A 254 2.35 13.86 -23.08
C LEU A 254 1.24 14.68 -22.40
N LYS A 255 0.30 15.23 -23.18
CA LYS A 255 -0.84 15.98 -22.64
C LYS A 255 -1.75 15.10 -21.78
N CYS A 256 -2.05 13.88 -22.24
CA CYS A 256 -2.88 12.94 -21.49
C CYS A 256 -2.20 12.52 -20.18
N MET A 257 -0.91 12.17 -20.24
CA MET A 257 -0.12 11.82 -19.06
C MET A 257 -0.08 12.94 -18.03
N GLN A 258 0.17 14.19 -18.45
CA GLN A 258 0.20 15.33 -17.52
C GLN A 258 -1.15 15.55 -16.83
N ARG A 259 -2.26 15.43 -17.58
CA ARG A 259 -3.62 15.56 -17.02
C ARG A 259 -3.91 14.44 -16.01
N LYS A 260 -3.60 13.19 -16.36
CA LYS A 260 -3.82 12.02 -15.50
C LYS A 260 -2.92 12.04 -14.25
N GLU A 261 -1.66 12.46 -14.39
CA GLU A 261 -0.74 12.63 -13.26
C GLU A 261 -1.25 13.69 -12.28
N ALA A 262 -1.75 14.82 -12.77
CA ALA A 262 -2.35 15.85 -11.91
C ALA A 262 -3.60 15.35 -11.18
N ALA A 263 -4.47 14.59 -11.85
CA ALA A 263 -5.63 13.96 -11.22
C ALA A 263 -5.22 12.93 -10.16
N HIS A 264 -4.22 12.11 -10.48
CA HIS A 264 -3.68 11.11 -9.56
C HIS A 264 -3.07 11.73 -8.29
N ARG A 265 -2.36 12.85 -8.39
CA ARG A 265 -1.82 13.55 -7.21
C ARG A 265 -2.93 14.01 -6.27
N ARG A 266 -4.02 14.58 -6.79
CA ARG A 266 -5.17 14.99 -5.98
C ARG A 266 -5.82 13.78 -5.29
N GLU A 267 -5.97 12.67 -6.01
CA GLU A 267 -6.49 11.43 -5.44
C GLU A 267 -5.59 10.89 -4.31
N LEU A 268 -4.26 10.97 -4.48
CA LEU A 268 -3.31 10.56 -3.44
C LEU A 268 -3.38 11.42 -2.19
N GLU A 269 -3.61 12.72 -2.32
CA GLU A 269 -3.81 13.63 -1.18
C GLU A 269 -5.05 13.23 -0.39
N VAL A 270 -6.18 13.02 -1.08
CA VAL A 270 -7.42 12.54 -0.45
C VAL A 270 -7.21 11.16 0.20
N TYR A 271 -6.54 10.23 -0.49
CA TYR A 271 -6.25 8.90 0.04
C TYR A 271 -5.44 8.96 1.34
N ARG A 272 -4.44 9.86 1.43
CA ARG A 272 -3.67 10.05 2.67
C ARG A 272 -4.56 10.48 3.83
N HIS A 273 -5.52 11.37 3.59
CA HIS A 273 -6.49 11.77 4.61
C HIS A 273 -7.42 10.62 5.01
N CYS A 274 -7.91 9.84 4.04
CA CYS A 274 -8.76 8.68 4.31
C CYS A 274 -8.02 7.59 5.10
N VAL A 275 -6.77 7.29 4.76
CA VAL A 275 -5.95 6.31 5.50
C VAL A 275 -5.64 6.81 6.90
N ALA A 276 -5.32 8.10 7.06
CA ALA A 276 -5.10 8.67 8.39
C ALA A 276 -6.37 8.62 9.27
N ALA A 277 -7.55 8.81 8.67
CA ALA A 277 -8.83 8.69 9.37
C ALA A 277 -9.23 7.23 9.67
N ALA A 278 -8.83 6.29 8.82
CA ALA A 278 -9.14 4.87 8.95
C ALA A 278 -8.10 4.07 9.74
N ALA A 279 -6.90 4.62 9.96
CA ALA A 279 -5.84 3.98 10.73
C ALA A 279 -6.39 3.62 12.12
N PRO A 280 -6.24 2.37 12.59
CA PRO A 280 -6.59 2.03 13.95
C PRO A 280 -5.73 2.91 14.84
N ALA A 281 -6.38 3.86 15.49
CA ALA A 281 -5.80 4.68 16.52
C ALA A 281 -5.04 3.77 17.48
N ASP A 282 -3.72 3.86 17.48
CA ASP A 282 -2.99 3.61 18.71
C ASP A 282 -3.62 4.60 19.70
N PRO A 283 -4.39 4.14 20.71
CA PRO A 283 -5.29 5.02 21.46
C PRO A 283 -4.52 6.18 22.09
N ALA A 284 -3.24 6.00 22.39
CA ALA A 284 -2.33 7.04 22.85
C ALA A 284 -1.93 8.05 21.75
N ALA A 285 -1.58 7.60 20.54
CA ALA A 285 -1.15 8.50 19.46
C ALA A 285 -2.32 9.28 18.85
N ALA A 286 -3.49 8.65 18.70
CA ALA A 286 -4.69 9.33 18.23
C ALA A 286 -5.24 10.30 19.28
N ALA A 287 -5.18 9.96 20.58
CA ALA A 287 -5.52 10.89 21.65
C ALA A 287 -4.53 12.07 21.69
N ALA A 288 -3.24 11.85 21.47
CA ALA A 288 -2.23 12.91 21.43
C ALA A 288 -2.43 13.85 20.21
N ALA A 289 -2.69 13.30 19.02
CA ALA A 289 -2.97 14.10 17.82
C ALA A 289 -4.31 14.85 17.92
N ALA A 290 -5.35 14.21 18.45
CA ALA A 290 -6.64 14.86 18.70
C ALA A 290 -6.53 15.92 19.81
N ALA A 291 -5.76 15.68 20.86
CA ALA A 291 -5.48 16.66 21.92
C ALA A 291 -4.65 17.84 21.39
N ALA A 292 -3.67 17.60 20.51
CA ALA A 292 -2.89 18.67 19.88
C ALA A 292 -3.75 19.51 18.92
N ALA A 293 -4.60 18.88 18.10
CA ALA A 293 -5.54 19.58 17.23
C ALA A 293 -6.61 20.34 18.03
N ALA A 294 -7.15 19.75 19.10
CA ALA A 294 -8.08 20.42 20.00
C ALA A 294 -7.41 21.57 20.78
N ALA A 295 -6.15 21.41 21.19
CA ALA A 295 -5.38 22.47 21.83
C ALA A 295 -5.14 23.64 20.86
N ALA A 296 -4.78 23.37 19.60
CA ALA A 296 -4.61 24.39 18.57
C ALA A 296 -5.93 25.11 18.26
N ALA A 297 -7.04 24.38 18.12
CA ALA A 297 -8.38 24.96 17.93
C ALA A 297 -8.81 25.81 19.14
N ASN A 298 -8.58 25.34 20.36
CA ASN A 298 -8.87 26.08 21.59
C ASN A 298 -7.98 27.33 21.74
N GLN A 299 -6.72 27.27 21.33
CA GLN A 299 -5.84 28.44 21.28
C GLN A 299 -6.37 29.49 20.30
N LEU A 300 -6.76 29.08 19.08
CA LEU A 300 -7.36 29.99 18.09
C LEU A 300 -8.68 30.59 18.58
N GLN A 301 -9.54 29.80 19.24
CA GLN A 301 -10.77 30.30 19.86
C GLN A 301 -10.50 31.30 21.00
N THR A 302 -9.46 31.06 21.81
CA THR A 302 -9.06 31.95 22.91
C THR A 302 -8.50 33.27 22.36
N LEU A 303 -7.64 33.21 21.34
CA LEU A 303 -7.07 34.37 20.66
C LEU A 303 -8.13 35.21 19.93
N SER A 304 -9.15 34.56 19.37
CA SER A 304 -10.33 35.22 18.78
C SER A 304 -11.16 35.95 19.85
N LYS A 305 -11.48 35.29 20.96
CA LYS A 305 -12.22 35.90 22.09
C LYS A 305 -11.50 37.10 22.71
N HIS A 306 -10.17 37.07 22.76
CA HIS A 306 -9.35 38.17 23.26
C HIS A 306 -9.00 39.24 22.20
N LYS A 307 -9.53 39.16 20.97
CA LYS A 307 -9.24 40.08 19.85
C LYS A 307 -7.75 40.20 19.49
N GLN A 308 -6.94 39.19 19.82
CA GLN A 308 -5.49 39.14 19.55
C GLN A 308 -5.17 38.43 18.22
N LEU A 309 -6.16 37.77 17.61
CA LEU A 309 -5.98 37.06 16.34
C LEU A 309 -5.60 38.01 15.19
N GLN A 310 -6.25 39.17 15.10
CA GLN A 310 -5.97 40.15 14.05
C GLN A 310 -4.54 40.69 14.16
N THR A 311 -4.09 41.03 15.37
CA THR A 311 -2.73 41.51 15.60
C THR A 311 -1.65 40.48 15.24
N LEU A 312 -1.94 39.19 15.33
CA LEU A 312 -1.00 38.11 15.00
C LEU A 312 -1.01 37.74 13.51
N ILE A 313 -2.14 37.95 12.81
CA ILE A 313 -2.22 37.87 11.35
C ILE A 313 -1.46 39.04 10.74
N ASP A 314 -1.68 40.26 11.25
CA ASP A 314 -1.02 41.47 10.78
C ASP A 314 0.50 41.44 11.04
N SER A 315 0.95 40.78 12.12
CA SER A 315 2.37 40.60 12.42
C SER A 315 3.03 39.43 11.66
N GLY A 316 2.29 38.69 10.83
CA GLY A 316 2.78 37.53 10.10
C GLY A 316 3.07 36.29 10.97
N GLY A 317 2.58 36.25 12.21
CA GLY A 317 2.72 35.09 13.11
C GLY A 317 1.80 33.93 12.73
N PHE A 318 0.66 34.23 12.09
CA PHE A 318 -0.24 33.26 11.48
C PHE A 318 -0.54 33.65 10.03
N VAL A 319 -0.45 32.68 9.11
CA VAL A 319 -0.83 32.85 7.70
C VAL A 319 -1.97 31.88 7.41
N ALA A 320 -3.18 32.40 7.24
CA ALA A 320 -4.32 31.62 6.80
C ALA A 320 -4.44 31.69 5.28
N LEU A 321 -4.69 30.55 4.65
CA LEU A 321 -4.87 30.44 3.20
C LEU A 321 -6.31 30.02 2.90
N ASP A 322 -6.95 30.72 1.98
CA ASP A 322 -8.26 30.33 1.45
C ASP A 322 -8.15 29.11 0.52
N GLN A 323 -9.29 28.54 0.11
CA GLN A 323 -9.43 27.42 -0.83
C GLN A 323 -8.70 27.65 -2.17
N ASN A 324 -8.44 28.91 -2.52
CA ASN A 324 -7.70 29.33 -3.72
C ASN A 324 -6.22 29.66 -3.46
N HIS A 325 -5.67 29.28 -2.30
CA HIS A 325 -4.30 29.58 -1.85
C HIS A 325 -3.97 31.07 -1.73
N GLN A 326 -4.98 31.91 -1.52
CA GLN A 326 -4.80 33.34 -1.27
C GLN A 326 -4.74 33.61 0.24
N VAL A 327 -3.93 34.59 0.65
CA VAL A 327 -3.78 34.95 2.06
C VAL A 327 -5.05 35.66 2.54
N VAL A 328 -5.71 35.09 3.54
CA VAL A 328 -6.87 35.70 4.19
C VAL A 328 -6.37 36.69 5.23
N ALA A 329 -6.69 37.97 5.02
CA ALA A 329 -6.27 39.06 5.91
C ALA A 329 -7.21 39.26 7.12
N ASP A 330 -8.46 38.79 7.02
CA ASP A 330 -9.49 39.04 8.01
C ASP A 330 -9.64 37.89 9.01
N ALA A 331 -9.42 38.19 10.30
CA ALA A 331 -9.54 37.24 11.41
C ALA A 331 -10.93 36.58 11.53
N ASN A 332 -11.98 37.31 11.16
CA ASN A 332 -13.37 36.82 11.26
C ASN A 332 -13.68 35.74 10.23
N GLU A 333 -13.09 35.81 9.03
CA GLU A 333 -13.27 34.81 7.97
C GLU A 333 -12.52 33.51 8.32
N VAL A 334 -11.32 33.63 8.90
CA VAL A 334 -10.56 32.49 9.42
C VAL A 334 -11.32 31.79 10.55
N PHE A 335 -11.96 32.55 11.44
CA PHE A 335 -12.76 31.97 12.51
C PHE A 335 -14.05 31.31 12.01
N ALA A 336 -14.73 31.93 11.04
CA ALA A 336 -15.95 31.38 10.43
C ALA A 336 -15.68 30.08 9.67
N SER A 337 -14.57 30.00 8.94
CA SER A 337 -14.14 28.78 8.24
C SER A 337 -13.79 27.64 9.19
N LEU A 338 -13.17 27.93 10.34
CA LEU A 338 -12.90 26.94 11.39
C LEU A 338 -14.20 26.38 12.00
N GLN A 339 -15.19 27.24 12.28
CA GLN A 339 -16.51 26.80 12.74
C GLN A 339 -17.26 25.98 11.70
N ALA A 340 -17.20 26.38 10.42
CA ALA A 340 -17.79 25.61 9.33
C ALA A 340 -17.13 24.23 9.20
N PHE A 341 -15.81 24.14 9.37
CA PHE A 341 -15.09 22.88 9.35
C PHE A 341 -15.48 21.96 10.51
N ASP A 342 -15.65 22.49 11.73
CA ASP A 342 -16.08 21.70 12.89
C ASP A 342 -17.51 21.15 12.70
N GLN A 343 -18.43 21.94 12.14
CA GLN A 343 -19.79 21.48 11.80
C GLN A 343 -19.79 20.39 10.71
N VAL A 344 -18.94 20.52 9.69
CA VAL A 344 -18.78 19.51 8.64
C VAL A 344 -18.17 18.22 9.21
N LYS A 345 -17.21 18.34 10.13
CA LYS A 345 -16.61 17.19 10.82
C LYS A 345 -17.62 16.44 11.68
N GLU A 346 -18.47 17.14 12.43
CA GLU A 346 -19.54 16.54 13.23
C GLU A 346 -20.57 15.82 12.35
N THR A 347 -21.01 16.44 11.26
CA THR A 347 -21.94 15.81 10.30
C THR A 347 -21.33 14.59 9.59
N ILE A 348 -20.04 14.63 9.24
CA ILE A 348 -19.32 13.45 8.71
C ILE A 348 -19.20 12.36 9.78
N ALA A 349 -18.89 12.70 11.03
CA ALA A 349 -18.80 11.73 12.11
C ALA A 349 -20.15 11.06 12.41
N GLU A 350 -21.25 11.83 12.40
CA GLU A 350 -22.61 11.32 12.57
C GLU A 350 -23.05 10.43 11.41
N THR A 351 -22.78 10.83 10.16
CA THR A 351 -23.08 9.99 8.99
C THR A 351 -22.30 8.68 9.00
N VAL A 352 -21.01 8.70 9.39
CA VAL A 352 -20.20 7.48 9.57
C VAL A 352 -20.74 6.60 10.70
N LYS A 353 -21.23 7.19 11.81
CA LYS A 353 -21.84 6.45 12.93
C LYS A 353 -23.20 5.85 12.55
N ASN A 354 -23.99 6.56 11.75
CA ASN A 354 -25.27 6.10 11.22
C ASN A 354 -25.09 5.02 10.15
N LEU A 355 -23.98 5.04 9.39
CA LEU A 355 -23.62 3.95 8.48
C LEU A 355 -23.19 2.68 9.21
N LYS A 356 -22.52 2.80 10.37
CA LYS A 356 -22.14 1.64 11.20
C LYS A 356 -23.32 0.99 11.94
N THR A 357 -24.41 1.72 12.17
CA THR A 357 -25.61 1.21 12.86
C THR A 357 -26.66 0.64 11.90
N ASN A 358 -26.56 0.93 10.60
CA ASN A 358 -27.45 0.40 9.56
C ASN A 358 -26.87 -0.84 8.85
N VAL A 359 -26.21 -1.74 9.57
CA VAL A 359 -26.06 -3.12 9.08
C VAL A 359 -27.38 -3.82 9.40
N PRO A 360 -28.24 -4.14 8.41
CA PRO A 360 -29.46 -4.87 8.70
C PRO A 360 -29.08 -6.24 9.27
N GLU A 361 -29.52 -6.52 10.50
CA GLU A 361 -29.63 -7.88 10.99
C GLU A 361 -30.46 -8.67 9.98
N ASN A 362 -29.87 -9.73 9.43
CA ASN A 362 -30.53 -10.68 8.54
C ASN A 362 -31.93 -11.03 9.07
N PRO A 363 -33.02 -10.86 8.29
CA PRO A 363 -34.22 -11.61 8.57
C PRO A 363 -33.98 -13.06 8.13
N LYS A 364 -33.81 -13.95 9.10
CA LYS A 364 -34.13 -15.39 8.96
C LYS A 364 -35.51 -15.64 9.59
N PRO A 365 -36.25 -16.69 9.20
CA PRO A 365 -35.86 -17.82 8.35
C PRO A 365 -36.41 -17.79 6.92
#